data_AF-A0A969NBE9-F1
#
_entry.id   AF-A0A969NBE9-F1
#
_cell.length_a   1.000
_cell.length_b   1.000
_cell.length_c   1.000
_cell.angle_alpha   90.00
_cell.angle_beta   90.00
_cell.angle_gamma   90.00
#
_symmetry.space_group_name_H-M   'P 1'
#
loop_
_entity.id
_entity.type
_entity.pdbx_description
1 polymer ?
#
loop_
_entity_poly.entity_id
_entity_poly.type
_entity_poly.pdbx_seq_one_letter_code
_entity_poly.pdbx_strand_id
1 'polypeptide(L)'
;MITKKDKPKPALKYITIILDYLFIFGGFMEAREILVIATNITLEQYVLIVTILFITINTLSALKIQKQVIVFSTLLGITLNVLIHSWFGSQLVLIFYTSAFILLSGFFNLYISGFIFQFLLTNFRLNKTMDDLKHANEEIKAQNEEIKSQNDELETQNDYLAKQRDEIALQRDEISNQKKQITSSIEYASLIQKAVLATDSEIKEVMPEYFIIYRPKDIVSGDFYWFRNLDVGNKKYRVFTAVDCTGHGVPGAFMSMLGTSFLNEIANEDKTEIDAAAILNGLRKLVKEHLHQETGDRMARDGMDTALCMLDYDEMKLQYAGANNPMFIVRSSNGNESQNLEEYKADRMPIG
;
A
#
# COMPACT_ATOMS: atom_id res chain seq x y z
N MET A 1 -29.05 7.92 -37.17
CA MET A 1 -29.90 7.98 -38.38
C MET A 1 -30.79 9.21 -38.29
N ILE A 2 -30.35 10.33 -38.87
CA ILE A 2 -31.18 11.53 -39.00
C ILE A 2 -31.66 11.54 -40.45
N THR A 3 -32.97 11.53 -40.60
CA THR A 3 -33.69 11.45 -41.85
C THR A 3 -33.25 12.56 -42.80
N LYS A 4 -32.86 12.13 -44.00
CA LYS A 4 -32.47 12.94 -45.16
C LYS A 4 -33.72 13.64 -45.71
N LYS A 5 -34.36 14.49 -44.90
CA LYS A 5 -35.59 15.19 -45.25
C LYS A 5 -35.23 16.40 -46.13
N ASP A 6 -35.51 16.23 -47.42
CA ASP A 6 -35.72 17.24 -48.45
C ASP A 6 -34.89 18.52 -48.34
N LYS A 7 -33.59 18.40 -48.63
CA LYS A 7 -32.86 19.55 -49.20
C LYS A 7 -33.50 19.84 -50.56
N PRO A 8 -33.94 21.08 -50.85
CA PRO A 8 -34.41 21.42 -52.18
C PRO A 8 -33.34 21.02 -53.18
N LYS A 9 -33.73 20.17 -54.15
CA LYS A 9 -32.81 19.60 -55.15
C LYS A 9 -31.96 20.74 -55.72
N PRO A 10 -30.63 20.60 -55.86
CA PRO A 10 -29.76 21.67 -56.36
C PRO A 10 -30.29 22.27 -57.66
N ALA A 11 -30.94 21.45 -58.49
CA ALA A 11 -31.69 21.85 -59.69
C ALA A 11 -32.69 23.00 -59.47
N LEU A 12 -33.40 23.06 -58.34
CA LEU A 12 -34.41 24.09 -58.06
C LEU A 12 -33.80 25.50 -58.03
N LYS A 13 -32.56 25.64 -57.55
CA LYS A 13 -31.85 26.93 -57.52
C LYS A 13 -31.51 27.44 -58.93
N TYR A 14 -31.19 26.54 -59.84
CA TYR A 14 -30.93 26.85 -61.25
C TYR A 14 -32.23 27.10 -61.99
N ILE A 15 -33.27 26.27 -61.78
CA ILE A 15 -34.59 26.42 -62.39
C ILE A 15 -35.21 27.77 -62.03
N THR A 16 -35.16 28.18 -60.75
CA THR A 16 -35.66 29.49 -60.33
C THR A 16 -34.93 30.63 -61.05
N ILE A 17 -33.60 30.57 -61.20
CA ILE A 17 -32.85 31.59 -61.96
C ILE A 17 -33.25 31.59 -63.42
N ILE A 18 -33.37 30.41 -64.04
CA ILE A 18 -33.79 30.29 -65.45
C ILE A 18 -35.17 30.91 -65.62
N LEU A 19 -36.12 30.60 -64.73
CA LEU A 19 -37.46 31.18 -64.75
C LEU A 19 -37.44 32.70 -64.57
N ASP A 20 -36.65 33.22 -63.64
CA ASP A 20 -36.49 34.67 -63.42
C ASP A 20 -35.97 35.35 -64.70
N TYR A 21 -34.92 34.80 -65.31
CA TYR A 21 -34.35 35.33 -66.55
C TYR A 21 -35.29 35.21 -67.75
N LEU A 22 -36.01 34.09 -67.88
CA LEU A 22 -36.98 33.87 -68.96
C LEU A 22 -38.22 34.74 -68.80
N PHE A 23 -38.67 34.98 -67.57
CA PHE A 23 -39.78 35.87 -67.29
C PHE A 23 -39.44 37.31 -67.71
N ILE A 24 -38.24 37.78 -67.37
CA ILE A 24 -37.77 39.09 -67.83
C ILE A 24 -37.55 39.08 -69.34
N PHE A 25 -36.89 38.07 -69.90
CA PHE A 25 -36.65 38.03 -71.34
C PHE A 25 -37.97 38.01 -72.15
N GLY A 26 -38.89 37.11 -71.83
CA GLY A 26 -40.16 36.94 -72.54
C GLY A 26 -41.13 38.11 -72.34
N GLY A 27 -41.33 38.54 -71.09
CA GLY A 27 -42.24 39.66 -70.78
C GLY A 27 -41.79 40.97 -71.42
N PHE A 28 -40.48 41.20 -71.53
CA PHE A 28 -39.96 42.37 -72.23
C PHE A 28 -40.08 42.24 -73.75
N MET A 29 -39.82 41.07 -74.33
CA MET A 29 -40.00 40.88 -75.79
C MET A 29 -41.42 41.21 -76.28
N GLU A 30 -42.46 40.85 -75.51
CA GLU A 30 -43.86 41.17 -75.83
C GLU A 30 -44.21 42.64 -75.58
N ALA A 31 -43.64 43.24 -74.52
CA ALA A 31 -43.94 44.63 -74.13
C ALA A 31 -43.27 45.69 -75.01
N ARG A 32 -42.45 45.31 -75.99
CA ARG A 32 -41.63 46.21 -76.81
C ARG A 32 -42.44 47.36 -77.44
N GLU A 33 -43.46 47.04 -78.23
CA GLU A 33 -44.21 48.07 -78.97
C GLU A 33 -45.01 48.96 -78.03
N ILE A 34 -45.62 48.37 -77.01
CA ILE A 34 -46.41 49.08 -76.00
C ILE A 34 -45.53 50.07 -75.24
N LEU A 35 -44.36 49.64 -74.75
CA LEU A 35 -43.50 50.48 -73.93
C LEU A 35 -42.82 51.57 -74.74
N VAL A 36 -42.29 51.27 -75.93
CA VAL A 36 -41.60 52.25 -76.79
C VAL A 36 -42.57 53.35 -77.23
N ILE A 37 -43.80 53.00 -77.61
CA ILE A 37 -44.82 53.96 -78.06
C ILE A 37 -45.39 54.77 -76.87
N ALA A 38 -45.69 54.12 -75.74
CA ALA A 38 -46.34 54.77 -74.60
C ALA A 38 -45.40 55.69 -73.79
N THR A 39 -44.08 55.46 -73.82
CA THR A 39 -43.12 56.16 -72.94
C THR A 39 -42.11 57.05 -73.67
N ASN A 40 -42.15 57.10 -75.01
CA ASN A 40 -41.24 57.89 -75.85
C ASN A 40 -39.74 57.59 -75.60
N ILE A 41 -39.44 56.36 -75.20
CA ILE A 41 -38.08 55.87 -74.91
C ILE A 41 -37.43 55.34 -76.20
N THR A 42 -36.14 55.61 -76.39
CA THR A 42 -35.38 55.05 -77.54
C THR A 42 -35.15 53.55 -77.40
N LEU A 43 -34.98 52.85 -78.52
CA LEU A 43 -34.73 51.40 -78.52
C LEU A 43 -33.48 51.01 -77.70
N GLU A 44 -32.45 51.86 -77.69
CA GLU A 44 -31.23 51.63 -76.90
C GLU A 44 -31.47 51.76 -75.39
N GLN A 45 -32.22 52.79 -74.96
CA GLN A 45 -32.61 52.96 -73.56
C GLN A 45 -33.49 51.80 -73.08
N TYR A 46 -34.37 51.29 -73.96
CA TYR A 46 -35.19 50.13 -73.67
C TYR A 46 -34.34 48.89 -73.37
N VAL A 47 -33.35 48.57 -74.22
CA VAL A 47 -32.45 47.41 -74.00
C VAL A 47 -31.58 47.59 -72.76
N LEU A 48 -31.17 48.82 -72.43
CA LEU A 48 -30.41 49.12 -71.22
C LEU A 48 -31.23 48.83 -69.95
N ILE A 49 -32.53 49.15 -69.94
CA ILE A 49 -33.43 48.82 -68.81
C ILE A 49 -33.49 47.31 -68.59
N VAL A 50 -33.60 46.53 -69.66
CA VAL A 50 -33.60 45.06 -69.56
C VAL A 50 -32.26 44.53 -69.04
N THR A 51 -31.15 45.12 -69.48
CA THR A 51 -29.82 44.78 -68.99
C THR A 51 -29.67 45.02 -67.49
N ILE A 52 -30.17 46.15 -66.98
CA ILE A 52 -30.17 46.47 -65.55
C ILE A 52 -30.94 45.40 -64.76
N LEU A 53 -32.06 44.91 -65.31
CA LEU A 53 -32.82 43.83 -64.69
C LEU A 53 -32.09 42.48 -64.71
N PHE A 54 -31.29 42.20 -65.74
CA PHE A 54 -30.40 41.04 -65.71
C PHE A 54 -29.31 41.17 -64.63
N ILE A 55 -28.77 42.37 -64.43
CA ILE A 55 -27.79 42.63 -63.36
C ILE A 55 -28.43 42.46 -61.98
N THR A 56 -29.68 42.89 -61.79
CA THR A 56 -30.38 42.72 -60.50
C THR A 56 -30.63 41.25 -60.19
N ILE A 57 -31.07 40.44 -61.17
CA ILE A 57 -31.16 38.99 -61.02
C ILE A 57 -29.79 38.37 -60.71
N ASN A 58 -28.74 38.80 -61.41
CA ASN A 58 -27.38 38.33 -61.15
C ASN A 58 -26.96 38.60 -59.70
N THR A 59 -27.24 39.79 -59.19
CA THR A 59 -26.95 40.20 -57.81
C THR A 59 -27.77 39.39 -56.80
N LEU A 60 -29.07 39.17 -57.06
CA LEU A 60 -29.92 38.32 -56.22
C LEU A 60 -29.45 36.86 -56.17
N SER A 61 -28.80 36.36 -57.23
CA SER A 61 -28.25 35.01 -57.23
C SER A 61 -27.13 34.81 -56.18
N ALA A 62 -26.44 35.89 -55.78
CA ALA A 62 -25.41 35.87 -54.74
C ALA A 62 -25.97 35.43 -53.37
N LEU A 63 -27.23 35.74 -53.09
CA LEU A 63 -27.93 35.35 -51.85
C LEU A 63 -28.09 33.83 -51.72
N LYS A 64 -27.95 33.07 -52.82
CA LYS A 64 -28.02 31.60 -52.79
C LYS A 64 -26.74 30.93 -52.27
N ILE A 65 -25.68 31.74 -51.99
CA ILE A 65 -24.38 31.38 -51.38
C ILE A 65 -23.80 30.09 -51.99
N GLN A 66 -23.82 30.01 -53.33
CA GLN A 66 -23.32 28.84 -54.04
C GLN A 66 -22.59 29.29 -55.30
N LYS A 67 -21.27 29.06 -55.32
CA LYS A 67 -20.38 29.52 -56.40
C LYS A 67 -20.89 29.14 -57.80
N GLN A 68 -21.32 27.88 -57.97
CA GLN A 68 -21.82 27.36 -59.25
C GLN A 68 -23.11 28.06 -59.71
N VAL A 69 -23.95 28.53 -58.79
CA VAL A 69 -25.22 29.19 -59.09
C VAL A 69 -24.98 30.64 -59.55
N ILE A 70 -24.01 31.32 -58.94
CA ILE A 70 -23.57 32.67 -59.34
C ILE A 70 -22.89 32.61 -60.72
N VAL A 71 -21.98 31.64 -60.93
CA VAL A 71 -21.33 31.47 -62.24
C VAL A 71 -22.35 31.19 -63.33
N PHE A 72 -23.32 30.31 -63.06
CA PHE A 72 -24.40 30.00 -64.00
C PHE A 72 -25.28 31.21 -64.31
N SER A 73 -25.68 31.99 -63.29
CA SER A 73 -26.49 33.19 -63.49
C SER A 73 -25.74 34.28 -64.26
N THR A 74 -24.42 34.40 -64.08
CA THR A 74 -23.58 35.34 -64.84
C THR A 74 -23.47 34.92 -66.29
N LEU A 75 -23.21 33.64 -66.57
CA LEU A 75 -23.14 33.13 -67.94
C LEU A 75 -24.50 33.26 -68.66
N LEU A 76 -25.58 32.86 -67.99
CA LEU A 76 -26.93 32.98 -68.54
C LEU A 76 -27.29 34.43 -68.83
N GLY A 77 -27.01 35.34 -67.89
CA GLY A 77 -27.23 36.77 -68.05
C GLY A 77 -26.46 37.36 -69.24
N ILE A 78 -25.18 37.00 -69.41
CA ILE A 78 -24.39 37.42 -70.58
C ILE A 78 -24.98 36.88 -71.88
N THR A 79 -25.35 35.59 -71.93
CA THR A 79 -25.92 34.99 -73.15
C THR A 79 -27.23 35.65 -73.57
N LEU A 80 -28.14 35.90 -72.62
CA LEU A 80 -29.41 36.57 -72.90
C LEU A 80 -29.19 38.04 -73.25
N ASN A 81 -28.24 38.72 -72.60
CA ASN A 81 -27.87 40.10 -72.92
C ASN A 81 -27.41 40.24 -74.39
N VAL A 82 -26.54 39.35 -74.85
CA VAL A 82 -26.07 39.33 -76.25
C VAL A 82 -27.23 39.06 -77.21
N LEU A 83 -28.13 38.12 -76.90
CA LEU A 83 -29.28 37.79 -77.73
C LEU A 83 -30.25 38.98 -77.88
N ILE A 84 -30.56 39.69 -76.78
CA ILE A 84 -31.43 40.87 -76.82
C ILE A 84 -30.81 41.95 -77.71
N HIS A 85 -29.55 42.30 -77.46
CA HIS A 85 -28.89 43.33 -78.25
C HIS A 85 -28.78 42.96 -79.75
N SER A 86 -28.52 41.69 -80.06
CA SER A 86 -28.45 41.19 -81.42
C SER A 86 -29.82 41.22 -82.11
N TRP A 87 -30.91 40.94 -81.38
CA TRP A 87 -32.27 40.97 -81.92
C TRP A 87 -32.74 42.39 -82.26
N PHE A 88 -32.38 43.35 -81.41
CA PHE A 88 -32.79 44.75 -81.56
C PHE A 88 -31.82 45.60 -82.40
N GLY A 89 -30.75 45.02 -82.93
CA GLY A 89 -29.80 45.72 -83.80
C GLY A 89 -29.02 46.84 -83.09
N SER A 90 -28.66 46.63 -81.82
CA SER A 90 -27.86 47.60 -81.04
C SER A 90 -26.43 47.74 -81.56
N GLN A 91 -25.79 48.89 -81.29
CA GLN A 91 -24.38 49.09 -81.58
C GLN A 91 -23.49 48.07 -80.84
N LEU A 92 -22.49 47.52 -81.52
CA LEU A 92 -21.56 46.54 -80.95
C LEU A 92 -20.90 47.02 -79.64
N VAL A 93 -20.55 48.31 -79.57
CA VAL A 93 -19.91 48.92 -78.40
C VAL A 93 -20.77 48.77 -77.14
N LEU A 94 -22.09 48.95 -77.26
CA LEU A 94 -23.02 48.85 -76.14
C LEU A 94 -23.09 47.42 -75.59
N ILE A 95 -23.06 46.40 -76.47
CA ILE A 95 -23.06 44.98 -76.10
C ILE A 95 -21.85 44.63 -75.25
N PHE A 96 -20.67 45.12 -75.64
CA PHE A 96 -19.43 44.87 -74.90
C PHE A 96 -19.48 45.49 -73.50
N TYR A 97 -19.90 46.75 -73.37
CA TYR A 97 -19.95 47.42 -72.06
C TYR A 97 -20.95 46.76 -71.11
N THR A 98 -22.16 46.44 -71.58
CA THR A 98 -23.19 45.81 -70.74
C THR A 98 -22.78 44.40 -70.30
N SER A 99 -22.18 43.62 -71.22
CA SER A 99 -21.70 42.27 -70.92
C SER A 99 -20.50 42.28 -69.97
N ALA A 100 -19.56 43.22 -70.14
CA ALA A 100 -18.43 43.41 -69.24
C ALA A 100 -18.89 43.79 -67.82
N PHE A 101 -19.93 44.62 -67.71
CA PHE A 101 -20.49 45.01 -66.41
C PHE A 101 -21.17 43.84 -65.68
N ILE A 102 -21.96 43.02 -66.39
CA ILE A 102 -22.56 41.79 -65.82
C ILE A 102 -21.46 40.84 -65.32
N LEU A 103 -20.39 40.69 -66.10
CA LEU A 103 -19.24 39.86 -65.73
C LEU A 103 -18.54 40.39 -64.47
N LEU A 104 -18.28 41.71 -64.39
CA LEU A 104 -17.67 42.34 -63.22
C LEU A 104 -18.55 42.19 -61.96
N SER A 105 -19.86 42.40 -62.10
CA SER A 105 -20.84 42.16 -61.02
C SER A 105 -20.80 40.70 -60.53
N GLY A 106 -20.70 39.73 -61.45
CA GLY A 106 -20.54 38.31 -61.12
C GLY A 106 -19.28 38.01 -60.30
N PHE A 107 -18.13 38.59 -60.66
CA PHE A 107 -16.90 38.47 -59.89
C PHE A 107 -17.03 39.07 -58.48
N PHE A 108 -17.62 40.25 -58.37
CA PHE A 108 -17.86 40.91 -57.10
C PHE A 108 -18.77 40.08 -56.18
N ASN A 109 -19.86 39.54 -56.73
CA ASN A 109 -20.79 38.66 -56.02
C ASN A 109 -20.12 37.37 -55.52
N LEU A 110 -19.21 36.80 -56.32
CA LEU A 110 -18.44 35.61 -55.93
C LEU A 110 -17.50 35.90 -54.75
N TYR A 111 -16.83 37.06 -54.77
CA TYR A 111 -15.95 37.51 -53.69
C TYR A 111 -16.73 37.71 -52.37
N ILE A 112 -17.84 38.45 -52.40
CA ILE A 112 -18.68 38.69 -51.21
C ILE A 112 -19.22 37.39 -50.63
N SER A 113 -19.73 36.50 -51.47
CA SER A 113 -20.26 35.21 -51.03
C SER A 113 -19.20 34.37 -50.31
N GLY A 114 -17.96 34.39 -50.80
CA GLY A 114 -16.82 33.72 -50.16
C GLY A 114 -16.48 34.31 -48.79
N PHE A 115 -16.45 35.64 -48.69
CA PHE A 115 -16.18 36.35 -47.44
C PHE A 115 -17.25 36.04 -46.36
N ILE A 116 -18.53 36.12 -46.72
CA ILE A 116 -19.65 35.81 -45.81
C ILE A 116 -19.57 34.36 -45.31
N PHE A 117 -19.30 33.41 -46.22
CA PHE A 117 -19.18 32.00 -45.86
C PHE A 117 -18.01 31.76 -44.88
N GLN A 118 -16.85 32.38 -45.12
CA GLN A 118 -15.71 32.29 -44.22
C GLN A 118 -16.01 32.90 -42.84
N PHE A 119 -16.66 34.06 -42.80
CA PHE A 119 -17.08 34.71 -41.54
C PHE A 119 -18.00 33.80 -40.72
N LEU A 120 -19.02 33.20 -41.36
CA LEU A 120 -19.94 32.27 -40.69
C LEU A 120 -19.21 31.03 -40.15
N LEU A 121 -18.29 30.45 -40.93
CA LEU A 121 -17.49 29.31 -40.48
C LEU A 121 -16.59 29.65 -39.28
N THR A 122 -15.96 30.82 -39.29
CA THR A 122 -15.10 31.27 -38.20
C THR A 122 -15.90 31.46 -36.91
N ASN A 123 -17.07 32.11 -36.97
CA ASN A 123 -17.93 32.29 -35.81
C ASN A 123 -18.44 30.96 -35.26
N PHE A 124 -18.77 30.00 -36.13
CA PHE A 124 -19.16 28.67 -35.69
C PHE A 124 -18.02 27.96 -34.93
N ARG A 125 -16.79 28.03 -35.44
CA ARG A 125 -15.61 27.48 -34.76
C ARG A 125 -15.32 28.19 -33.45
N LEU A 126 -15.47 29.52 -33.41
CA LEU A 126 -15.26 30.33 -32.21
C LEU A 126 -16.24 29.94 -31.10
N ASN A 127 -17.53 29.82 -31.43
CA ASN A 127 -18.56 29.40 -30.47
C ASN A 127 -18.27 28.01 -29.94
N LYS A 128 -17.88 27.06 -30.80
CA LYS A 128 -17.49 25.72 -30.36
C LYS A 128 -16.28 25.74 -29.42
N THR A 129 -15.25 26.51 -29.77
CA THR A 129 -14.03 26.63 -28.94
C THR A 129 -14.34 27.28 -27.59
N MET A 130 -15.26 28.24 -27.56
CA MET A 130 -15.71 28.89 -26.32
C MET A 130 -16.44 27.90 -25.40
N ASP A 131 -17.26 27.03 -25.97
CA ASP A 131 -17.97 25.96 -25.25
C ASP A 131 -16.97 24.93 -24.69
N ASP A 132 -16.04 24.45 -25.52
CA ASP A 132 -14.96 23.55 -25.12
C ASP A 132 -14.11 24.17 -23.98
N LEU A 133 -13.77 25.46 -24.07
CA LEU A 133 -13.01 26.18 -23.04
C LEU A 133 -13.79 26.33 -21.73
N LYS A 134 -15.11 26.53 -21.82
CA LYS A 134 -15.98 26.61 -20.64
C LYS A 134 -16.01 25.27 -19.91
N HIS A 135 -16.20 24.17 -20.65
CA HIS A 135 -16.17 22.83 -20.08
C HIS A 135 -14.83 22.48 -19.44
N ALA A 136 -13.71 22.80 -20.10
CA ALA A 136 -12.38 22.59 -19.53
C ALA A 136 -12.16 23.37 -18.22
N ASN A 137 -12.65 24.61 -18.14
CA ASN A 137 -12.58 25.40 -16.90
C ASN A 137 -13.45 24.84 -15.78
N GLU A 138 -14.63 24.32 -16.10
CA GLU A 138 -15.51 23.64 -15.13
C GLU A 138 -14.83 22.37 -14.59
N GLU A 139 -14.18 21.58 -15.45
CA GLU A 139 -13.43 20.39 -15.05
C GLU A 139 -12.23 20.72 -14.16
N ILE A 140 -11.42 21.71 -14.54
CA ILE A 140 -10.28 22.18 -13.72
C ILE A 140 -10.76 22.66 -12.35
N LYS A 141 -11.91 23.36 -12.29
CA LYS A 141 -12.48 23.81 -11.03
C LYS A 141 -12.88 22.63 -10.14
N ALA A 142 -13.55 21.62 -10.71
CA ALA A 142 -13.91 20.41 -9.98
C ALA A 142 -12.68 19.66 -9.46
N GLN A 143 -11.64 19.52 -10.28
CA GLN A 143 -10.37 18.89 -9.88
C GLN A 143 -9.67 19.67 -8.75
N ASN A 144 -9.68 21.00 -8.79
CA ASN A 144 -9.11 21.82 -7.71
C ASN A 144 -9.87 21.66 -6.39
N GLU A 145 -11.20 21.53 -6.44
CA GLU A 145 -12.02 21.27 -5.25
C GLU A 145 -11.72 19.86 -4.68
N GLU A 146 -11.55 18.86 -5.54
CA GLU A 146 -11.15 17.51 -5.13
C GLU A 146 -9.76 17.46 -4.49
N ILE A 147 -8.75 18.06 -5.14
CA ILE A 147 -7.37 18.14 -4.61
C ILE A 147 -7.37 18.84 -3.25
N LYS A 148 -8.16 19.91 -3.10
CA LYS A 148 -8.29 20.59 -1.81
C LYS A 148 -8.85 19.66 -0.74
N SER A 149 -9.92 18.92 -1.03
CA SER A 149 -10.48 17.95 -0.10
C SER A 149 -9.48 16.85 0.27
N GLN A 150 -8.71 16.35 -0.70
CA GLN A 150 -7.66 15.34 -0.45
C GLN A 150 -6.53 15.88 0.42
N ASN A 151 -6.12 17.14 0.21
CA ASN A 151 -5.10 17.78 1.05
C ASN A 151 -5.57 17.96 2.49
N ASP A 152 -6.82 18.39 2.69
CA ASP A 152 -7.41 18.52 4.03
C ASP A 152 -7.46 17.15 4.73
N GLU A 153 -7.84 16.08 4.02
CA GLU A 153 -7.82 14.71 4.56
C GLU A 153 -6.39 14.25 4.91
N LEU A 154 -5.41 14.47 4.02
CA LEU A 154 -4.01 14.13 4.27
C LEU A 154 -3.43 14.88 5.48
N GLU A 155 -3.80 16.13 5.69
CA GLU A 155 -3.40 16.90 6.88
C GLU A 155 -3.92 16.23 8.15
N THR A 156 -5.21 15.86 8.19
CA THR A 156 -5.78 15.15 9.35
C THR A 156 -5.13 13.78 9.59
N GLN A 157 -4.81 13.03 8.52
CA GLN A 157 -4.12 11.75 8.63
C GLN A 157 -2.69 11.93 9.17
N ASN A 158 -1.97 12.95 8.71
CA ASN A 158 -0.62 13.25 9.20
C ASN A 158 -0.63 13.61 10.69
N ASP A 159 -1.58 14.42 11.14
CA ASP A 159 -1.74 14.77 12.56
C ASP A 159 -2.06 13.53 13.41
N TYR A 160 -2.92 12.65 12.92
CA TYR A 160 -3.24 11.39 13.59
C TYR A 160 -2.01 10.47 13.69
N LEU A 161 -1.25 10.34 12.59
CA LEU A 161 -0.02 9.56 12.57
C LEU A 161 1.05 10.13 13.51
N ALA A 162 1.17 11.46 13.61
CA ALA A 162 2.09 12.09 14.55
C ALA A 162 1.75 11.69 16.01
N LYS A 163 0.48 11.78 16.40
CA LYS A 163 0.02 11.35 17.73
C LYS A 163 0.28 9.88 18.01
N GLN A 164 0.00 8.99 17.05
CA GLN A 164 0.29 7.57 17.20
C GLN A 164 1.79 7.29 17.37
N ARG A 165 2.65 8.01 16.65
CA ARG A 165 4.10 7.85 16.78
C ARG A 165 4.59 8.28 18.17
N ASP A 166 4.04 9.37 18.71
CA ASP A 166 4.37 9.82 20.06
C ASP A 166 3.90 8.82 21.12
N GLU A 167 2.68 8.27 21.01
CA GLU A 167 2.17 7.23 21.90
C GLU A 167 3.04 5.96 21.86
N ILE A 168 3.42 5.50 20.65
CA ILE A 168 4.30 4.35 20.48
C ILE A 168 5.68 4.61 21.10
N ALA A 169 6.23 5.82 20.95
CA ALA A 169 7.50 6.17 21.55
C ALA A 169 7.45 6.11 23.08
N LEU A 170 6.38 6.65 23.68
CA LEU A 170 6.14 6.60 25.13
C LEU A 170 6.03 5.15 25.63
N GLN A 171 5.22 4.32 24.97
CA GLN A 171 5.08 2.90 25.33
C GLN A 171 6.40 2.13 25.22
N ARG A 172 7.19 2.40 24.17
CA ARG A 172 8.51 1.78 23.98
C ARG A 172 9.44 2.12 25.14
N ASP A 173 9.47 3.39 25.54
CA ASP A 173 10.35 3.85 26.60
C ASP A 173 9.93 3.30 27.97
N GLU A 174 8.62 3.19 28.23
CA GLU A 174 8.09 2.52 29.42
C GLU A 174 8.49 1.05 29.47
N ILE A 175 8.28 0.29 28.38
CA ILE A 175 8.67 -1.12 28.28
C ILE A 175 10.18 -1.30 28.47
N SER A 176 10.99 -0.42 27.88
CA SER A 176 12.45 -0.44 28.03
C SER A 176 12.86 -0.23 29.49
N ASN A 177 12.25 0.72 30.18
CA ASN A 177 12.52 0.98 31.59
C ASN A 177 12.09 -0.19 32.48
N GLN A 178 10.90 -0.76 32.26
CA GLN A 178 10.44 -1.95 32.97
C GLN A 178 11.36 -3.15 32.75
N LYS A 179 11.77 -3.40 31.50
CA LYS A 179 12.74 -4.48 31.18
C LYS A 179 14.05 -4.28 31.92
N LYS A 180 14.58 -3.06 31.96
CA LYS A 180 15.82 -2.74 32.68
C LYS A 180 15.68 -3.05 34.17
N GLN A 181 14.59 -2.61 34.81
CA GLN A 181 14.34 -2.86 36.24
C GLN A 181 14.18 -4.35 36.56
N ILE A 182 13.47 -5.10 35.71
CA ILE A 182 13.31 -6.56 35.86
C ILE A 182 14.66 -7.25 35.71
N THR A 183 15.44 -6.89 34.70
CA THR A 183 16.76 -7.49 34.45
C THR A 183 17.70 -7.25 35.63
N SER A 184 17.79 -6.01 36.13
CA SER A 184 18.63 -5.69 37.29
C SER A 184 18.18 -6.42 38.56
N SER A 185 16.87 -6.63 38.75
CA SER A 185 16.36 -7.43 39.86
C SER A 185 16.79 -8.90 39.76
N ILE A 186 16.76 -9.48 38.55
CA ILE A 186 17.18 -10.87 38.31
C ILE A 186 18.70 -11.01 38.43
N GLU A 187 19.48 -10.03 37.97
CA GLU A 187 20.93 -9.98 38.17
C GLU A 187 21.29 -9.96 39.67
N TYR A 188 20.57 -9.16 40.46
CA TYR A 188 20.75 -9.15 41.91
C TYR A 188 20.37 -10.50 42.55
N ALA A 189 19.27 -11.12 42.10
CA ALA A 189 18.89 -12.45 42.55
C ALA A 189 19.97 -13.51 42.23
N SER A 190 20.69 -13.38 41.11
CA SER A 190 21.84 -14.24 40.78
C SER A 190 22.98 -14.13 41.79
N LEU A 191 23.23 -12.93 42.32
CA LEU A 191 24.23 -12.75 43.39
C LEU A 191 23.81 -13.47 44.67
N ILE A 192 22.53 -13.40 45.04
CA ILE A 192 21.98 -14.14 46.19
C ILE A 192 22.11 -15.65 45.96
N GLN A 193 21.67 -16.14 44.79
CA GLN A 193 21.75 -17.56 44.46
C GLN A 193 23.20 -18.07 44.56
N LYS A 194 24.16 -17.34 43.98
CA LYS A 194 25.59 -17.70 44.05
C LYS A 194 26.14 -17.72 45.47
N ALA A 195 25.65 -16.85 46.35
CA ALA A 195 26.07 -16.82 47.75
C ALA A 195 25.54 -18.01 48.58
N VAL A 196 24.48 -18.68 48.10
CA VAL A 196 23.90 -19.87 48.76
C VAL A 196 24.60 -21.16 48.30
N LEU A 197 25.19 -21.17 47.10
CA LEU A 197 25.98 -22.31 46.62
C LEU A 197 27.25 -22.50 47.43
N ALA A 198 27.72 -23.75 47.50
CA ALA A 198 29.00 -24.06 48.15
C ALA A 198 30.15 -23.29 47.46
N THR A 199 30.95 -22.61 48.28
CA THR A 199 32.13 -21.87 47.84
C THR A 199 33.27 -22.82 47.47
N ASP A 200 34.20 -22.38 46.62
CA ASP A 200 35.38 -23.18 46.25
C ASP A 200 36.19 -23.65 47.47
N SER A 201 36.26 -22.84 48.54
CA SER A 201 36.88 -23.24 49.80
C SER A 201 36.13 -24.38 50.49
N GLU A 202 34.80 -24.29 50.63
CA GLU A 202 34.00 -25.35 51.25
C GLU A 202 34.06 -26.65 50.42
N ILE A 203 34.05 -26.54 49.09
CA ILE A 203 34.14 -27.72 48.22
C ILE A 203 35.51 -28.39 48.38
N LYS A 204 36.61 -27.62 48.41
CA LYS A 204 37.96 -28.16 48.60
C LYS A 204 38.15 -28.88 49.93
N GLU A 205 37.47 -28.42 50.99
CA GLU A 205 37.48 -29.10 52.29
C GLU A 205 36.81 -30.48 52.24
N VAL A 206 35.76 -30.63 51.43
CA VAL A 206 35.08 -31.91 51.23
C VAL A 206 35.84 -32.78 50.23
N MET A 207 36.28 -32.20 49.12
CA MET A 207 36.91 -32.92 48.01
C MET A 207 38.03 -32.07 47.37
N PRO A 208 39.31 -32.36 47.71
CA PRO A 208 40.45 -31.56 47.25
C PRO A 208 40.63 -31.56 45.73
N GLU A 209 40.33 -32.69 45.09
CA GLU A 209 40.40 -32.86 43.64
C GLU A 209 38.99 -32.98 43.06
N TYR A 210 38.53 -31.91 42.40
CA TYR A 210 37.20 -31.86 41.84
C TYR A 210 37.14 -30.94 40.62
N PHE A 211 36.10 -31.11 39.80
CA PHE A 211 35.71 -30.13 38.80
C PHE A 211 34.18 -30.09 38.73
N ILE A 212 33.63 -28.92 38.42
CA ILE A 212 32.18 -28.71 38.25
C ILE A 212 31.95 -28.04 36.90
N ILE A 213 31.02 -28.58 36.12
CA ILE A 213 30.53 -27.94 34.89
C ILE A 213 29.15 -27.37 35.20
N TYR A 214 29.07 -26.05 35.36
CA TYR A 214 27.83 -25.36 35.69
C TYR A 214 27.57 -24.26 34.66
N ARG A 215 26.55 -24.44 33.81
CA ARG A 215 26.24 -23.59 32.66
C ARG A 215 24.72 -23.31 32.60
N PRO A 216 24.21 -22.40 33.45
CA PRO A 216 22.79 -22.11 33.50
C PRO A 216 22.30 -21.49 32.19
N LYS A 217 21.04 -21.80 31.82
CA LYS A 217 20.39 -21.27 30.61
C LYS A 217 20.10 -19.76 30.71
N ASP A 218 19.63 -19.32 31.88
CA ASP A 218 19.27 -17.94 32.18
C ASP A 218 20.23 -17.34 33.24
N ILE A 219 20.03 -16.07 33.61
CA ILE A 219 20.83 -15.36 34.62
C ILE A 219 20.81 -16.07 36.00
N VAL A 220 19.72 -16.79 36.28
CA VAL A 220 19.54 -17.65 37.47
C VAL A 220 19.10 -19.05 37.05
N SER A 221 19.48 -20.06 37.82
CA SER A 221 19.32 -21.48 37.45
C SER A 221 18.32 -22.23 38.34
N GLY A 222 17.69 -23.29 37.82
CA GLY A 222 17.08 -24.32 38.68
C GLY A 222 18.12 -25.27 39.27
N ASP A 223 19.16 -25.53 38.51
CA ASP A 223 20.19 -26.50 38.85
C ASP A 223 21.11 -25.95 39.95
N PHE A 224 21.58 -26.82 40.83
CA PHE A 224 22.60 -26.47 41.82
C PHE A 224 23.45 -27.69 42.20
N TYR A 225 24.53 -27.42 42.91
CA TYR A 225 25.39 -28.45 43.50
C TYR A 225 25.55 -28.16 44.99
N TRP A 226 25.78 -29.21 45.77
CA TRP A 226 25.89 -29.10 47.21
C TRP A 226 26.95 -30.05 47.75
N PHE A 227 27.73 -29.58 48.72
CA PHE A 227 28.87 -30.29 49.31
C PHE A 227 28.91 -30.04 50.82
N ARG A 228 29.02 -31.10 51.62
CA ARG A 228 29.23 -31.02 53.07
C ARG A 228 30.03 -32.20 53.60
N ASN A 229 30.74 -31.96 54.69
CA ASN A 229 31.24 -33.00 55.57
C ASN A 229 30.17 -33.28 56.64
N LEU A 230 29.84 -34.55 56.86
CA LEU A 230 28.91 -35.00 57.90
C LEU A 230 29.64 -35.93 58.87
N ASP A 231 29.53 -35.63 60.16
CA ASP A 231 29.95 -36.53 61.22
C ASP A 231 28.74 -37.38 61.65
N VAL A 232 28.79 -38.70 61.40
CA VAL A 232 27.70 -39.63 61.69
C VAL A 232 28.22 -40.69 62.65
N GLY A 233 27.80 -40.59 63.92
CA GLY A 233 28.40 -41.38 65.00
C GLY A 233 29.90 -41.10 65.12
N ASN A 234 30.73 -42.12 64.88
CA ASN A 234 32.20 -42.01 64.92
C ASN A 234 32.85 -41.91 63.52
N LYS A 235 32.05 -41.80 62.46
CA LYS A 235 32.52 -41.80 61.06
C LYS A 235 32.35 -40.43 60.42
N LYS A 236 33.27 -40.08 59.53
CA LYS A 236 33.23 -38.86 58.74
C LYS A 236 32.88 -39.19 57.30
N TYR A 237 31.82 -38.56 56.81
CA TYR A 237 31.36 -38.73 55.44
C TYR A 237 31.50 -37.44 54.65
N ARG A 238 31.95 -37.58 53.40
CA ARG A 238 31.95 -36.50 52.41
C ARG A 238 30.72 -36.67 51.55
N VAL A 239 29.80 -35.71 51.63
CA VAL A 239 28.54 -35.74 50.88
C VAL A 239 28.58 -34.71 49.78
N PHE A 240 28.19 -35.13 48.59
CA PHE A 240 28.11 -34.26 47.43
C PHE A 240 26.94 -34.66 46.54
N THR A 241 26.34 -33.67 45.88
CA THR A 241 25.24 -33.91 44.96
C THR A 241 25.17 -32.84 43.87
N ALA A 242 24.69 -33.26 42.70
CA ALA A 242 24.19 -32.38 41.66
C ALA A 242 22.66 -32.52 41.57
N VAL A 243 21.98 -31.39 41.42
CA VAL A 243 20.53 -31.31 41.48
C VAL A 243 20.03 -30.49 40.29
N ASP A 244 19.03 -31.02 39.59
CA ASP A 244 18.29 -30.39 38.50
C ASP A 244 16.86 -30.16 38.99
N CYS A 245 16.48 -28.91 39.24
CA CYS A 245 15.14 -28.59 39.69
C CYS A 245 14.20 -28.35 38.50
N THR A 246 12.93 -28.70 38.65
CA THR A 246 11.92 -28.37 37.65
C THR A 246 11.81 -26.87 37.41
N GLY A 247 11.79 -26.48 36.14
CA GLY A 247 11.70 -25.09 35.71
C GLY A 247 13.06 -24.45 35.46
N HIS A 248 13.05 -23.22 34.96
CA HIS A 248 14.27 -22.43 34.74
C HIS A 248 13.99 -20.95 35.01
N GLY A 249 15.03 -20.13 35.04
CA GLY A 249 14.89 -18.72 35.42
C GLY A 249 14.44 -18.58 36.88
N VAL A 250 13.61 -17.58 37.16
CA VAL A 250 13.25 -17.19 38.54
C VAL A 250 12.58 -18.32 39.34
N PRO A 251 11.57 -19.06 38.82
CA PRO A 251 10.96 -20.17 39.58
C PRO A 251 11.96 -21.29 39.92
N GLY A 252 12.80 -21.68 38.95
CA GLY A 252 13.87 -22.66 39.19
C GLY A 252 14.85 -22.18 40.26
N ALA A 253 15.22 -20.89 40.23
CA ALA A 253 16.10 -20.31 41.24
C ALA A 253 15.55 -20.43 42.66
N PHE A 254 14.25 -20.22 42.85
CA PHE A 254 13.62 -20.44 44.15
C PHE A 254 13.68 -21.91 44.57
N MET A 255 13.45 -22.85 43.64
CA MET A 255 13.60 -24.29 43.92
C MET A 255 15.03 -24.65 44.33
N SER A 256 16.04 -24.10 43.66
CA SER A 256 17.45 -24.34 44.01
C SER A 256 17.80 -23.84 45.42
N MET A 257 17.27 -22.67 45.81
CA MET A 257 17.48 -22.09 47.13
C MET A 257 16.77 -22.90 48.21
N LEU A 258 15.53 -23.34 47.96
CA LEU A 258 14.79 -24.23 48.86
C LEU A 258 15.51 -25.57 49.02
N GLY A 259 15.91 -26.20 47.92
CA GLY A 259 16.65 -27.45 47.94
C GLY A 259 17.96 -27.35 48.73
N THR A 260 18.72 -26.27 48.52
CA THR A 260 19.95 -26.01 49.29
C THR A 260 19.65 -25.80 50.78
N SER A 261 18.60 -25.05 51.12
CA SER A 261 18.20 -24.82 52.51
C SER A 261 17.79 -26.11 53.20
N PHE A 262 16.95 -26.93 52.56
CA PHE A 262 16.51 -28.21 53.09
C PHE A 262 17.66 -29.21 53.25
N LEU A 263 18.60 -29.26 52.30
CA LEU A 263 19.80 -30.08 52.45
C LEU A 263 20.66 -29.63 53.63
N ASN A 264 20.83 -28.31 53.82
CA ASN A 264 21.53 -27.78 54.99
C ASN A 264 20.81 -28.12 56.30
N GLU A 265 19.48 -28.06 56.34
CA GLU A 265 18.67 -28.46 57.49
C GLU A 265 18.87 -29.95 57.83
N ILE A 266 18.69 -30.83 56.84
CA ILE A 266 18.85 -32.28 56.99
C ILE A 266 20.28 -32.64 57.44
N ALA A 267 21.28 -31.89 56.98
CA ALA A 267 22.70 -32.07 57.30
C ALA A 267 23.07 -31.63 58.72
N ASN A 268 22.38 -30.62 59.27
CA ASN A 268 22.66 -30.06 60.59
C ASN A 268 21.91 -30.77 61.74
N GLU A 269 20.98 -31.66 61.43
CA GLU A 269 20.33 -32.50 62.43
C GLU A 269 21.31 -33.54 63.00
N ASP A 270 21.49 -33.56 64.32
CA ASP A 270 22.30 -34.56 65.02
C ASP A 270 21.73 -35.97 64.78
N LYS A 271 22.46 -36.80 64.03
CA LYS A 271 22.04 -38.17 63.68
C LYS A 271 23.10 -39.19 64.06
N THR A 272 22.66 -40.23 64.78
CA THR A 272 23.47 -41.40 65.12
C THR A 272 23.69 -42.34 63.92
N GLU A 273 22.77 -42.33 62.95
CA GLU A 273 22.84 -43.11 61.71
C GLU A 273 22.08 -42.39 60.59
N ILE A 274 22.72 -42.18 59.44
CA ILE A 274 22.11 -41.60 58.24
C ILE A 274 22.82 -42.19 57.01
N ASP A 275 22.06 -42.46 55.96
CA ASP A 275 22.57 -42.92 54.66
C ASP A 275 22.10 -41.98 53.53
N ALA A 276 22.63 -42.21 52.32
CA ALA A 276 22.30 -41.40 51.15
C ALA A 276 20.78 -41.38 50.83
N ALA A 277 20.08 -42.51 51.04
CA ALA A 277 18.65 -42.63 50.77
C ALA A 277 17.80 -41.86 51.78
N ALA A 278 18.19 -41.85 53.05
CA ALA A 278 17.55 -41.09 54.12
C ALA A 278 17.63 -39.59 53.85
N ILE A 279 18.76 -39.09 53.34
CA ILE A 279 18.90 -37.67 52.95
C ILE A 279 17.90 -37.32 51.83
N LEU A 280 17.83 -38.13 50.77
CA LEU A 280 16.89 -37.88 49.67
C LEU A 280 15.43 -37.97 50.10
N ASN A 281 15.08 -38.93 50.95
CA ASN A 281 13.72 -39.04 51.48
C ASN A 281 13.36 -37.86 52.39
N GLY A 282 14.31 -37.38 53.21
CA GLY A 282 14.16 -36.15 53.99
C GLY A 282 13.92 -34.94 53.08
N LEU A 283 14.70 -34.81 52.01
CA LEU A 283 14.53 -33.72 51.04
C LEU A 283 13.16 -33.79 50.37
N ARG A 284 12.74 -34.98 49.92
CA ARG A 284 11.41 -35.21 49.33
C ARG A 284 10.28 -34.85 50.29
N LYS A 285 10.42 -35.20 51.57
CA LYS A 285 9.45 -34.87 52.61
C LYS A 285 9.34 -33.34 52.79
N LEU A 286 10.47 -32.65 53.00
CA LEU A 286 10.47 -31.20 53.21
C LEU A 286 9.91 -30.46 51.99
N VAL A 287 10.25 -30.88 50.77
CA VAL A 287 9.69 -30.31 49.53
C VAL A 287 8.17 -30.47 49.48
N LYS A 288 7.65 -31.68 49.70
CA LYS A 288 6.20 -31.94 49.70
C LYS A 288 5.44 -31.13 50.74
N GLU A 289 5.98 -31.07 51.96
CA GLU A 289 5.39 -30.35 53.08
C GLU A 289 5.33 -28.84 52.80
N HIS A 290 6.45 -28.24 52.37
CA HIS A 290 6.53 -26.80 52.17
C HIS A 290 5.84 -26.32 50.90
N LEU A 291 5.79 -27.14 49.86
CA LEU A 291 5.06 -26.84 48.61
C LEU A 291 3.59 -27.30 48.64
N HIS A 292 3.10 -27.82 49.78
CA HIS A 292 1.71 -28.25 49.98
C HIS A 292 1.23 -29.24 48.89
N GLN A 293 2.10 -30.17 48.48
CA GLN A 293 1.84 -31.10 47.38
C GLN A 293 0.83 -32.20 47.75
N GLU A 294 0.33 -32.22 48.98
CA GLU A 294 -0.53 -33.28 49.51
C GLU A 294 -2.02 -32.89 49.59
N THR A 295 -2.38 -31.60 49.53
CA THR A 295 -3.78 -31.15 49.69
C THR A 295 -4.21 -30.04 48.69
N GLY A 296 -5.07 -30.37 47.71
CA GLY A 296 -5.83 -29.38 46.89
C GLY A 296 -5.72 -29.48 45.35
N ASP A 297 -6.65 -28.82 44.64
CA ASP A 297 -6.81 -28.90 43.15
C ASP A 297 -5.75 -28.13 42.33
N ARG A 298 -4.83 -27.40 42.97
CA ARG A 298 -3.74 -26.64 42.32
C ARG A 298 -2.37 -26.96 42.95
N MET A 299 -1.99 -28.23 42.94
CA MET A 299 -0.68 -28.66 43.45
C MET A 299 0.46 -28.13 42.55
N ALA A 300 1.45 -27.48 43.17
CA ALA A 300 2.75 -27.24 42.55
C ALA A 300 3.38 -28.60 42.27
N ARG A 301 3.61 -28.96 41.00
CA ARG A 301 4.28 -30.22 40.60
C ARG A 301 5.79 -30.08 40.55
N ASP A 302 6.32 -29.03 41.18
CA ASP A 302 7.73 -28.73 41.17
C ASP A 302 8.50 -29.74 42.02
N GLY A 303 9.64 -30.19 41.50
CA GLY A 303 10.46 -31.22 42.08
C GLY A 303 11.92 -31.08 41.67
N MET A 304 12.70 -32.12 41.96
CA MET A 304 14.13 -32.14 41.67
C MET A 304 14.60 -33.53 41.28
N ASP A 305 15.49 -33.59 40.30
CA ASP A 305 16.23 -34.77 39.93
C ASP A 305 17.64 -34.64 40.49
N THR A 306 18.16 -35.69 41.12
CA THR A 306 19.43 -35.57 41.87
C THR A 306 20.17 -36.89 41.96
N ALA A 307 21.49 -36.79 42.01
CA ALA A 307 22.40 -37.91 42.25
C ALA A 307 23.22 -37.59 43.51
N LEU A 308 22.79 -38.13 44.66
CA LEU A 308 23.44 -37.89 45.94
C LEU A 308 24.43 -39.00 46.26
N CYS A 309 25.65 -38.59 46.60
CA CYS A 309 26.76 -39.45 46.92
C CYS A 309 27.26 -39.16 48.34
N MET A 310 27.51 -40.21 49.10
CA MET A 310 28.02 -40.15 50.47
C MET A 310 29.22 -41.10 50.59
N LEU A 311 30.41 -40.53 50.70
CA LEU A 311 31.68 -41.25 50.70
C LEU A 311 32.23 -41.36 52.13
N ASP A 312 32.32 -42.60 52.63
CA ASP A 312 33.19 -42.94 53.76
C ASP A 312 34.62 -42.96 53.25
N TYR A 313 35.39 -41.93 53.59
CA TYR A 313 36.74 -41.76 53.07
C TYR A 313 37.74 -42.71 53.74
N ASP A 314 37.48 -43.14 54.97
CA ASP A 314 38.38 -44.02 55.72
C ASP A 314 38.25 -45.47 55.21
N GLU A 315 37.03 -45.91 54.89
CA GLU A 315 36.76 -47.24 54.33
C GLU A 315 36.75 -47.27 52.79
N MET A 316 36.84 -46.11 52.14
CA MET A 316 36.69 -45.93 50.69
C MET A 316 35.40 -46.57 50.15
N LYS A 317 34.29 -46.36 50.89
CA LYS A 317 32.96 -46.87 50.52
C LYS A 317 32.05 -45.73 50.09
N LEU A 318 31.58 -45.80 48.85
CA LEU A 318 30.64 -44.84 48.29
C LEU A 318 29.21 -45.38 48.40
N GLN A 319 28.35 -44.62 49.06
CA GLN A 319 26.90 -44.80 49.00
C GLN A 319 26.32 -43.85 47.95
N TYR A 320 25.33 -44.33 47.21
CA TYR A 320 24.67 -43.58 46.17
C TYR A 320 23.15 -43.76 46.28
N ALA A 321 22.43 -42.65 46.20
CA ALA A 321 20.99 -42.61 46.02
C ALA A 321 20.66 -41.59 44.93
N GLY A 322 19.80 -41.96 43.98
CA GLY A 322 19.47 -41.12 42.85
C GLY A 322 17.98 -41.05 42.59
N ALA A 323 17.51 -39.84 42.30
CA ALA A 323 16.17 -39.53 41.80
C ALA A 323 16.31 -39.09 40.34
N ASN A 324 15.87 -39.94 39.40
CA ASN A 324 15.97 -39.82 37.94
C ASN A 324 17.39 -39.69 37.34
N ASN A 325 18.39 -39.18 38.07
CA ASN A 325 19.75 -38.93 37.57
C ASN A 325 20.73 -40.05 37.96
N PRO A 326 21.36 -40.76 37.00
CA PRO A 326 22.31 -41.82 37.27
C PRO A 326 23.68 -41.29 37.75
N MET A 327 24.46 -42.14 38.41
CA MET A 327 25.87 -41.90 38.72
C MET A 327 26.77 -42.75 37.83
N PHE A 328 27.89 -42.18 37.38
CA PHE A 328 28.91 -42.89 36.63
C PHE A 328 30.21 -42.95 37.43
N ILE A 329 30.85 -44.12 37.45
CA ILE A 329 32.19 -44.31 38.02
C ILE A 329 33.14 -44.72 36.89
N VAL A 330 34.23 -43.96 36.74
CA VAL A 330 35.31 -44.29 35.80
C VAL A 330 36.52 -44.74 36.60
N ARG A 331 37.00 -45.95 36.33
CA ARG A 331 38.20 -46.50 36.98
C ARG A 331 39.32 -46.66 35.96
N SER A 332 40.50 -46.14 36.31
CA SER A 332 41.73 -46.44 35.57
C SER A 332 42.17 -47.86 35.90
N SER A 333 42.28 -48.71 34.89
CA SER A 333 42.86 -50.04 35.06
C SER A 333 44.38 -49.89 35.14
N ASN A 334 45.02 -50.48 36.16
CA ASN A 334 46.48 -50.47 36.31
C ASN A 334 47.15 -51.09 35.07
N GLY A 335 47.58 -50.24 34.13
CA GLY A 335 48.46 -50.60 33.01
C GLY A 335 47.81 -50.92 31.66
N ASN A 336 46.48 -50.90 31.53
CA ASN A 336 45.81 -51.05 30.23
C ASN A 336 44.99 -49.80 29.90
N GLU A 337 45.13 -49.28 28.68
CA GLU A 337 44.47 -48.06 28.17
C GLU A 337 42.92 -48.11 28.13
N SER A 338 42.31 -49.20 28.60
CA SER A 338 40.85 -49.32 28.68
C SER A 338 40.34 -48.80 30.03
N GLN A 339 39.74 -47.61 30.00
CA GLN A 339 38.94 -47.09 31.10
C GLN A 339 37.65 -47.92 31.23
N ASN A 340 37.36 -48.42 32.44
CA ASN A 340 36.07 -49.07 32.71
C ASN A 340 35.08 -48.01 33.21
N LEU A 341 33.95 -47.84 32.49
CA LEU A 341 32.84 -46.96 32.86
C LEU A 341 31.71 -47.81 33.44
N GLU A 342 31.37 -47.58 34.71
CA GLU A 342 30.28 -48.25 35.42
C GLU A 342 29.12 -47.26 35.64
N GLU A 343 27.92 -47.61 35.19
CA GLU A 343 26.69 -46.83 35.40
C GLU A 343 25.86 -47.40 36.54
N TYR A 344 25.48 -46.54 37.49
CA TYR A 344 24.56 -46.84 38.58
C TYR A 344 23.24 -46.10 38.34
N LYS A 345 22.19 -46.86 38.00
CA LYS A 345 20.88 -46.32 37.68
C LYS A 345 20.18 -45.75 38.91
N ALA A 346 19.48 -44.63 38.72
CA ALA A 346 18.59 -44.03 39.71
C ALA A 346 17.18 -44.65 39.69
N ASP A 347 16.44 -44.42 40.76
CA ASP A 347 15.01 -44.67 40.78
C ASP A 347 14.30 -43.67 39.88
N ARG A 348 13.27 -44.14 39.16
CA ARG A 348 12.40 -43.29 38.32
C ARG A 348 11.36 -42.56 39.16
N MET A 349 11.82 -41.86 40.19
CA MET A 349 10.99 -41.06 41.09
C MET A 349 11.74 -39.76 41.39
N PRO A 350 11.18 -38.58 41.06
CA PRO A 350 11.79 -37.30 41.41
C PRO A 350 11.72 -37.05 42.92
N ILE A 351 12.40 -36.01 43.38
CA ILE A 351 12.16 -35.39 44.68
C ILE A 351 10.97 -34.43 44.52
N GLY A 352 9.92 -34.55 45.35
CA GLY A 352 8.63 -33.87 45.14
C GLY A 352 7.52 -34.83 44.73
#